data_AF-A0A6N3X3S3-F1
#
_entry.id   AF-A0A6N3X3S3-F1
#
_cell.length_a   1.000
_cell.length_b   1.000
_cell.length_c   1.000
_cell.angle_alpha   90.00
_cell.angle_beta   90.00
_cell.angle_gamma   90.00
#
_symmetry.space_group_name_H-M   'P 1'
#
loop_
_entity.id
_entity.type
_entity.pdbx_description
1 polymer ?
#
loop_
_entity_poly.entity_id
_entity_poly.type
_entity_poly.pdbx_seq_one_letter_code
_entity_poly.pdbx_strand_id
1 'polypeptide(L)'
;MNAVEPRRLGHPTPIRWLAAPSSESWLAQALAHPQDLLVDHAHCERKAAHTAVRLMGIYAADHGLAEALSPLVREELQHFETILTLLKRRGWPLRQLSAPPYGGSLKRCVAPQEPERMLDQLLVAGLIEARSHERLGLL
;
A
#
# COMPACT_ATOMS: atom_id res chain seq x y z
N MET A 1 2.75 22.06 -37.78
CA MET A 1 3.22 22.05 -36.38
C MET A 1 1.99 22.21 -35.50
N ASN A 2 1.39 21.10 -35.05
CA ASN A 2 0.29 21.16 -34.08
C ASN A 2 0.89 20.94 -32.69
N ALA A 3 0.88 21.99 -31.88
CA ALA A 3 1.22 21.89 -30.47
C ALA A 3 0.18 20.99 -29.79
N VAL A 4 0.63 19.86 -29.27
CA VAL A 4 -0.17 19.00 -28.41
C VAL A 4 -0.32 19.72 -27.08
N GLU A 5 -1.54 20.16 -26.73
CA GLU A 5 -1.82 20.73 -25.41
C GLU A 5 -1.49 19.69 -24.31
N PRO A 6 -0.88 20.12 -23.19
CA PRO A 6 -0.66 19.23 -22.07
C PRO A 6 -2.02 18.79 -21.50
N ARG A 7 -2.25 17.48 -21.43
CA ARG A 7 -3.42 16.93 -20.73
C ARG A 7 -3.43 17.49 -19.31
N ARG A 8 -4.46 18.24 -18.96
CA ARG A 8 -4.72 18.59 -17.56
C ARG A 8 -4.99 17.28 -16.82
N LEU A 9 -4.04 16.85 -16.00
CA LEU A 9 -4.23 15.76 -15.06
C LEU A 9 -5.40 16.19 -14.15
N GLY A 10 -6.50 15.43 -14.17
CA GLY A 10 -7.60 15.68 -13.25
C GLY A 10 -7.07 15.61 -11.81
N HIS A 11 -7.46 16.56 -10.97
CA HIS A 11 -7.10 16.50 -9.56
C HIS A 11 -7.76 15.25 -8.96
N PRO A 12 -6.98 14.30 -8.39
CA PRO A 12 -7.58 13.14 -7.75
C PRO A 12 -8.50 13.62 -6.63
N THR A 13 -9.66 12.97 -6.51
CA THR A 13 -10.60 13.24 -5.43
C THR A 13 -9.87 13.10 -4.09
N PRO A 14 -9.93 14.09 -3.20
CA PRO A 14 -9.16 14.05 -1.96
C PRO A 14 -9.64 12.87 -1.10
N ILE A 15 -8.74 11.93 -0.82
CA ILE A 15 -8.99 10.89 0.18
C ILE A 15 -8.94 11.57 1.55
N ARG A 16 -10.10 11.68 2.21
CA ARG A 16 -10.28 12.39 3.50
C ARG A 16 -9.25 12.02 4.58
N TRP A 17 -8.68 10.82 4.51
CA TRP A 17 -7.71 10.28 5.48
C TRP A 17 -6.27 10.79 5.28
N LEU A 18 -5.96 11.43 4.16
CA LEU A 18 -4.62 11.89 3.83
C LEU A 18 -4.50 13.41 4.03
N ALA A 19 -3.50 13.85 4.79
CA ALA A 19 -3.28 15.26 5.10
C ALA A 19 -2.75 16.08 3.90
N ALA A 20 -2.17 15.43 2.89
CA ALA A 20 -1.64 16.06 1.69
C ALA A 20 -1.64 15.08 0.52
N PRO A 21 -1.76 15.55 -0.74
CA PRO A 21 -1.59 14.70 -1.92
C PRO A 21 -0.12 14.27 -2.10
N SER A 22 0.10 13.22 -2.88
CA SER A 22 1.43 12.83 -3.36
C SER A 22 1.99 13.93 -4.27
N SER A 23 3.29 14.19 -4.16
CA SER A 23 3.94 15.24 -4.95
C SER A 23 4.10 14.83 -6.41
N GLU A 24 4.12 15.83 -7.31
CA GLU A 24 4.45 15.58 -8.72
C GLU A 24 5.83 14.93 -8.89
N SER A 25 6.79 15.27 -8.03
CA SER A 25 8.12 14.66 -8.01
C SER A 25 8.10 13.16 -7.71
N TRP A 26 7.14 12.70 -6.89
CA TRP A 26 6.95 11.27 -6.65
C TRP A 26 6.41 10.58 -7.90
N LEU A 27 5.40 11.17 -8.54
CA LEU A 27 4.81 10.62 -9.77
C LEU A 27 5.84 10.52 -10.90
N ALA A 28 6.64 11.57 -11.10
CA ALA A 28 7.71 11.57 -12.09
C ALA A 28 8.72 10.43 -11.86
N GLN A 29 9.11 10.17 -10.61
CA GLN A 29 10.01 9.06 -10.26
C GLN A 29 9.36 7.69 -10.48
N ALA A 30 8.08 7.55 -10.11
CA ALA A 30 7.33 6.31 -10.30
C ALA A 30 7.23 5.92 -11.79
N LEU A 31 6.98 6.91 -12.66
CA LEU A 31 6.92 6.72 -14.11
C LEU A 31 8.30 6.45 -14.73
N ALA A 32 9.37 7.01 -14.18
CA ALA A 32 10.74 6.78 -14.65
C ALA A 32 11.28 5.39 -14.25
N HIS A 33 10.80 4.81 -13.15
CA HIS A 33 11.28 3.54 -12.59
C HIS A 33 10.16 2.51 -12.34
N PRO A 34 9.38 2.13 -13.38
CA PRO A 34 8.18 1.31 -13.21
C PRO A 34 8.47 -0.12 -12.72
N GLN A 35 9.65 -0.68 -13.04
CA GLN A 35 10.05 -1.99 -12.54
C GLN A 35 10.21 -1.97 -11.02
N ASP A 36 10.92 -0.98 -10.50
CA ASP A 36 11.21 -0.87 -9.06
C ASP A 36 9.92 -0.61 -8.28
N LEU A 37 9.04 0.22 -8.84
CA LEU A 37 7.70 0.46 -8.31
C LEU A 37 6.87 -0.83 -8.23
N LEU A 38 6.81 -1.63 -9.30
CA LEU A 38 6.05 -2.90 -9.30
C LEU A 38 6.65 -3.93 -8.34
N VAL A 39 7.98 -4.00 -8.24
CA VAL A 39 8.64 -4.89 -7.27
C VAL A 39 8.33 -4.46 -5.83
N ASP A 40 8.40 -3.16 -5.51
CA ASP A 40 8.04 -2.66 -4.18
C ASP A 40 6.56 -2.90 -3.87
N HIS A 41 5.67 -2.65 -4.83
CA HIS A 41 4.24 -2.89 -4.70
C HIS A 41 3.95 -4.37 -4.40
N ALA A 42 4.56 -5.30 -5.12
CA ALA A 42 4.44 -6.73 -4.82
C ALA A 42 4.84 -7.07 -3.36
N HIS A 43 5.90 -6.45 -2.84
CA HIS A 43 6.27 -6.62 -1.44
C HIS A 43 5.24 -6.00 -0.50
N CYS A 44 4.66 -4.86 -0.85
CA CYS A 44 3.60 -4.21 -0.07
C CYS A 44 2.36 -5.10 0.05
N GLU A 45 1.83 -5.66 -1.04
CA GLU A 45 0.68 -6.59 -1.01
C GLU A 45 0.93 -7.78 -0.07
N ARG A 46 2.10 -8.43 -0.22
CA ARG A 46 2.50 -9.55 0.65
C ARG A 46 2.65 -9.13 2.12
N LYS A 47 3.16 -7.93 2.39
CA LYS A 47 3.29 -7.37 3.75
C LYS A 47 1.92 -7.02 4.35
N ALA A 48 0.97 -6.53 3.56
CA ALA A 48 -0.39 -6.22 3.99
C ALA A 48 -1.11 -7.50 4.43
N ALA A 49 -1.10 -8.54 3.59
CA ALA A 49 -1.62 -9.86 3.93
C ALA A 49 -1.00 -10.41 5.24
N HIS A 50 0.33 -10.37 5.35
CA HIS A 50 1.02 -10.85 6.55
C HIS A 50 0.65 -10.04 7.80
N THR A 51 0.49 -8.72 7.67
CA THR A 51 0.09 -7.86 8.79
C THR A 51 -1.33 -8.20 9.26
N ALA A 52 -2.27 -8.43 8.35
CA ALA A 52 -3.63 -8.84 8.68
C ALA A 52 -3.67 -10.22 9.36
N VAL A 53 -2.92 -11.21 8.87
CA VAL A 53 -2.77 -12.52 9.55
C VAL A 53 -2.20 -12.36 10.96
N ARG A 54 -1.17 -11.52 11.13
CA ARG A 54 -0.60 -11.24 12.44
C ARG A 54 -1.62 -10.62 13.39
N LEU A 55 -2.43 -9.67 12.93
CA LEU A 55 -3.46 -9.02 13.76
C LEU A 55 -4.53 -10.04 14.21
N MET A 56 -5.00 -10.90 13.30
CA MET A 56 -5.90 -12.00 13.68
C MET A 56 -5.28 -12.93 14.72
N GLY A 57 -3.97 -13.19 14.65
CA GLY A 57 -3.28 -14.01 15.64
C GLY A 57 -3.12 -13.34 17.01
N ILE A 58 -2.83 -12.02 17.03
CA ILE A 58 -2.70 -11.26 18.28
C ILE A 58 -4.05 -11.11 18.97
N TYR A 59 -5.12 -10.88 18.20
CA TYR A 59 -6.48 -10.66 18.69
C TYR A 59 -7.39 -11.85 18.36
N ALA A 60 -6.92 -13.07 18.65
CA ALA A 60 -7.57 -14.31 18.20
C ALA A 60 -9.00 -14.53 18.74
N ALA A 61 -9.37 -13.88 19.84
CA ALA A 61 -10.72 -13.96 20.42
C ALA A 61 -11.71 -12.94 19.81
N ASP A 62 -11.24 -12.01 18.96
CA ASP A 62 -12.10 -11.04 18.27
C ASP A 62 -12.63 -11.64 16.96
N HIS A 63 -13.83 -12.21 17.04
CA HIS A 63 -14.51 -12.81 15.90
C HIS A 63 -14.78 -11.81 14.77
N GLY A 64 -15.20 -10.58 15.10
CA GLY A 64 -15.52 -9.57 14.10
C GLY A 64 -14.28 -9.12 13.33
N LEU A 65 -13.14 -9.00 14.02
CA LEU A 65 -11.86 -8.71 13.39
C LEU A 65 -11.43 -9.85 12.45
N ALA A 66 -11.57 -11.10 12.88
CA ALA A 66 -11.23 -12.25 12.05
C ALA A 66 -12.11 -12.34 10.78
N GLU A 67 -13.41 -12.08 10.91
CA GLU A 67 -14.35 -12.05 9.79
C GLU A 67 -14.03 -10.92 8.80
N ALA A 68 -13.56 -9.76 9.28
CA ALA A 68 -13.16 -8.64 8.44
C ALA A 68 -11.79 -8.82 7.76
N LEU A 69 -10.79 -9.33 8.49
CA LEU A 69 -9.42 -9.44 8.00
C LEU A 69 -9.18 -10.67 7.12
N SER A 70 -9.92 -11.77 7.33
CA SER A 70 -9.74 -12.99 6.55
C SER A 70 -10.00 -12.80 5.04
N PRO A 71 -11.07 -12.11 4.59
CA PRO A 71 -11.24 -11.71 3.19
C PRO A 71 -10.13 -10.81 2.68
N LEU A 72 -9.72 -9.81 3.48
CA LEU A 72 -8.65 -8.86 3.11
C LEU A 72 -7.35 -9.61 2.81
N VAL A 73 -6.95 -10.58 3.66
CA VAL A 73 -5.76 -11.41 3.42
C VAL A 73 -5.81 -12.09 2.04
N ARG A 74 -6.97 -12.63 1.65
CA ARG A 74 -7.12 -13.29 0.35
C ARG A 74 -7.03 -12.29 -0.80
N GLU A 75 -7.64 -11.12 -0.64
CA GLU A 75 -7.60 -10.04 -1.63
C GLU A 75 -6.15 -9.57 -1.88
N GLU A 76 -5.38 -9.29 -0.83
CA GLU A 76 -3.99 -8.84 -0.99
C GLU A 76 -3.06 -9.93 -1.57
N LEU A 77 -3.33 -11.20 -1.28
CA LEU A 77 -2.61 -12.29 -1.93
C LEU A 77 -2.97 -12.40 -3.43
N GLN A 78 -4.22 -12.13 -3.79
CA GLN A 78 -4.64 -12.08 -5.19
C GLN A 78 -4.00 -10.89 -5.93
N HIS A 79 -3.89 -9.73 -5.29
CA HIS A 79 -3.15 -8.57 -5.80
C HIS A 79 -1.67 -8.92 -6.01
N PHE A 80 -1.04 -9.54 -5.01
CA PHE A 80 0.35 -10.01 -5.10
C PHE A 80 0.57 -10.94 -6.30
N GLU A 81 -0.28 -11.95 -6.48
CA GLU A 81 -0.21 -12.89 -7.61
C GLU A 81 -0.38 -12.21 -8.97
N THR A 82 -1.26 -11.20 -9.04
CA THR A 82 -1.47 -10.39 -10.24
C THR A 82 -0.18 -9.65 -10.63
N ILE A 83 0.49 -9.03 -9.65
CA ILE A 83 1.75 -8.32 -9.87
C ILE A 83 2.86 -9.31 -10.26
N LEU A 84 2.96 -10.48 -9.61
CA LEU A 84 3.94 -11.52 -9.99
C LEU A 84 3.77 -11.98 -11.43
N THR A 85 2.52 -12.18 -11.87
CA THR A 85 2.20 -12.53 -13.25
C THR A 85 2.66 -11.44 -14.22
N LEU A 86 2.45 -10.17 -13.85
CA LEU A 86 2.86 -9.02 -14.64
C LEU A 86 4.39 -8.88 -14.74
N LEU A 87 5.10 -9.03 -13.61
CA LEU A 87 6.56 -9.05 -13.55
C LEU A 87 7.13 -10.15 -14.45
N LYS A 88 6.57 -11.38 -14.34
CA LYS A 88 6.97 -12.52 -15.19
C LYS A 88 6.77 -12.23 -16.67
N ARG A 89 5.61 -11.67 -17.05
CA ARG A 89 5.31 -11.29 -18.46
C ARG A 89 6.28 -10.23 -19.00
N ARG A 90 6.82 -9.37 -18.15
CA ARG A 90 7.81 -8.34 -18.52
C ARG A 90 9.26 -8.80 -18.42
N GLY A 91 9.53 -10.04 -17.99
CA GLY A 91 10.89 -10.52 -17.75
C GLY A 91 11.58 -9.83 -16.57
N TRP A 92 10.82 -9.24 -15.65
CA TRP A 92 11.34 -8.53 -14.49
C TRP A 92 11.36 -9.45 -13.27
N PRO A 93 12.52 -9.70 -12.64
CA PRO A 93 12.58 -10.57 -11.48
C PRO A 93 12.03 -9.87 -10.23
N LEU A 94 11.33 -10.63 -9.40
CA LEU A 94 11.10 -10.23 -8.02
C LEU A 94 12.45 -10.22 -7.29
N ARG A 95 12.84 -9.07 -6.75
CA ARG A 95 14.12 -8.87 -6.06
C ARG A 95 13.90 -8.17 -4.73
N GLN A 96 14.88 -8.26 -3.84
CA GLN A 96 14.86 -7.49 -2.60
C GLN A 96 15.12 -6.01 -2.89
N LEU A 97 14.35 -5.16 -2.23
CA LEU A 97 14.52 -3.71 -2.21
C LEU A 97 14.70 -3.27 -0.76
N SER A 98 15.50 -2.23 -0.55
CA SER A 98 15.57 -1.58 0.75
C SER A 98 14.22 -0.96 1.07
N ALA A 99 13.62 -1.36 2.18
CA ALA A 99 12.33 -0.82 2.58
C ALA A 99 12.47 0.69 2.90
N PRO A 100 11.59 1.55 2.36
CA PRO A 100 11.59 2.96 2.71
C PRO A 100 11.18 3.16 4.19
N PRO A 101 11.54 4.29 4.80
CA PRO A 101 11.28 4.54 6.22
C PRO A 101 9.80 4.71 6.56
N TYR A 102 8.91 4.86 5.58
CA TYR A 102 7.49 5.18 5.75
C TYR A 102 6.77 4.23 6.72
N GLY A 103 6.70 2.94 6.39
CA GLY A 103 6.01 1.96 7.23
C GLY A 103 6.66 1.79 8.61
N GLY A 104 7.99 1.86 8.67
CA GLY A 104 8.70 1.82 9.96
C GLY A 104 8.42 3.05 10.83
N SER A 105 8.24 4.21 10.21
CA SER A 105 7.97 5.46 10.93
C SER A 105 6.57 5.52 11.49
N LEU A 106 5.56 5.09 10.72
CA LEU A 106 4.19 4.97 11.22
C LEU A 106 4.07 3.96 12.36
N LYS A 107 4.77 2.82 12.27
CA LYS A 107 4.77 1.80 13.33
C LYS A 107 5.34 2.31 14.67
N ARG A 108 6.21 3.32 14.65
CA ARG A 108 6.72 3.95 15.88
C ARG A 108 5.68 4.83 16.59
N CYS A 109 4.62 5.21 15.89
CA CYS A 109 3.52 5.99 16.47
C CYS A 109 2.46 5.15 17.17
N VAL A 110 2.53 3.82 17.05
CA VAL A 110 1.58 2.89 17.68
C VAL A 110 1.78 2.87 19.19
N ALA A 111 0.69 3.04 19.94
CA ALA A 111 0.71 2.93 21.39
C ALA A 111 1.31 1.59 21.86
N PRO A 112 2.11 1.58 22.94
CA PRO A 112 2.78 0.38 23.40
C PRO A 112 1.83 -0.62 24.10
N GLN A 113 0.70 -0.15 24.63
CA GLN A 113 -0.19 -0.89 25.51
C GLN A 113 -1.62 -0.93 24.97
N GLU A 114 -2.37 -1.96 25.38
CA GLU A 114 -3.79 -2.08 25.09
C GLU A 114 -4.62 -1.20 26.02
N PRO A 115 -5.79 -0.69 25.58
CA PRO A 115 -6.45 -1.00 24.30
C PRO A 115 -6.07 -0.10 23.11
N GLU A 116 -5.32 0.98 23.31
CA GLU A 116 -5.00 1.95 22.25
C GLU A 116 -4.16 1.34 21.14
N ARG A 117 -3.31 0.37 21.49
CA ARG A 117 -2.43 -0.33 20.54
C ARG A 117 -3.19 -1.02 19.41
N MET A 118 -4.33 -1.65 19.69
CA MET A 118 -5.15 -2.26 18.63
C MET A 118 -5.66 -1.21 17.65
N LEU A 119 -6.25 -0.14 18.18
CA LEU A 119 -6.79 0.96 17.38
C LEU A 119 -5.68 1.59 16.50
N ASP A 120 -4.53 1.92 17.08
CA ASP A 120 -3.43 2.53 16.35
C ASP A 120 -2.87 1.63 15.25
N GLN A 121 -2.79 0.32 15.47
CA GLN A 121 -2.37 -0.62 14.42
C GLN A 121 -3.34 -0.62 13.24
N LEU A 122 -4.65 -0.60 13.51
CA LEU A 122 -5.67 -0.54 12.47
C LEU A 122 -5.66 0.80 11.72
N LEU A 123 -5.50 1.92 12.44
CA LEU A 123 -5.37 3.25 11.84
C LEU A 123 -4.10 3.36 10.97
N VAL A 124 -2.97 2.85 11.43
CA VAL A 124 -1.73 2.83 10.64
C VAL A 124 -1.89 1.97 9.39
N ALA A 125 -2.51 0.79 9.49
CA ALA A 125 -2.80 -0.05 8.32
C ALA A 125 -3.71 0.70 7.33
N GLY A 126 -4.79 1.30 7.80
CA GLY A 126 -5.70 2.10 6.98
C GLY A 126 -5.03 3.32 6.31
N LEU A 127 -4.10 4.01 6.99
CA LEU A 127 -3.33 5.12 6.41
C LEU A 127 -2.37 4.66 5.32
N ILE A 128 -1.76 3.48 5.48
CA ILE A 128 -0.91 2.88 4.45
C ILE A 128 -1.77 2.57 3.22
N GLU A 129 -2.92 1.91 3.40
CA GLU A 129 -3.83 1.59 2.29
C GLU A 129 -4.41 2.83 1.61
N ALA A 130 -4.79 3.86 2.37
CA ALA A 130 -5.25 5.12 1.82
C ALA A 130 -4.19 5.76 0.90
N ARG A 131 -2.90 5.74 1.32
CA ARG A 131 -1.81 6.27 0.49
C ARG A 131 -1.54 5.39 -0.72
N SER A 132 -1.60 4.07 -0.59
CA SER A 132 -1.49 3.12 -1.72
C SER A 132 -2.59 3.38 -2.75
N HIS A 133 -3.84 3.49 -2.31
CA HIS A 133 -4.99 3.78 -3.17
C HIS A 133 -4.84 5.13 -3.91
N GLU A 134 -4.43 6.18 -3.19
CA GLU A 134 -4.19 7.50 -3.82
C GLU A 134 -3.13 7.43 -4.91
N ARG A 135 -2.01 6.75 -4.62
CA ARG A 135 -0.88 6.64 -5.54
C ARG A 135 -1.18 5.76 -6.74
N LEU A 136 -1.91 4.67 -6.56
CA LEU A 136 -2.37 3.83 -7.66
C LEU A 136 -3.37 4.60 -8.54
N GLY A 137 -4.21 5.45 -7.96
CA GLY A 137 -5.13 6.31 -8.74
C GLY A 137 -4.43 7.39 -9.58
N LEU A 138 -3.15 7.68 -9.31
CA LEU A 138 -2.34 8.61 -10.10
C LEU A 138 -1.62 7.95 -11.29
N LEU A 139 -1.52 6.62 -11.30
CA LEU A 139 -0.75 5.82 -12.27
C LEU A 139 -1.65 5.23 -13.36
#